data_AF-A0A1V1WWC9-F1
#
_entry.id   AF-A0A1V1WWC9-F1
#
_cell.length_a   1.000
_cell.length_b   1.000
_cell.length_c   1.000
_cell.angle_alpha   90.00
_cell.angle_beta   90.00
_cell.angle_gamma   90.00
#
_symmetry.space_group_name_H-M   'P 1'
#
loop_
_entity.id
_entity.type
_entity.pdbx_description
1 polymer ?
#
loop_
_entity_poly.entity_id
_entity_poly.type
_entity_poly.pdbx_seq_one_letter_code
_entity_poly.pdbx_strand_id
1 'polypeptide(L)'
;MKRLRNNRGFTFIELLMVIIVLGILAQMAFTFALDLQTRSSDIMAISDGRNLITAVRDNFVSLENVVYAHNPGDGPEIGTVDTGANPRPPVFTLSPGVRAKITADSESPGTPQDGYFNARLYHIKGTDDSVNPSGKREFLFVADEEFNVYSLPTF
;
A
#
# COMPACT_ATOMS: atom_id res chain seq x y z
N MET A 1 31.55 10.31 59.54
CA MET A 1 31.03 10.04 58.18
C MET A 1 31.74 10.93 57.16
N LYS A 2 32.69 10.40 56.40
CA LYS A 2 33.43 11.14 55.35
C LYS A 2 32.63 11.07 54.04
N ARG A 3 32.06 12.18 53.58
CA ARG A 3 31.42 12.27 52.26
C ARG A 3 32.51 12.44 51.20
N LEU A 4 32.77 11.40 50.42
CA LEU A 4 33.57 11.47 49.20
C LEU A 4 32.75 12.20 48.12
N ARG A 5 32.91 13.51 48.04
CA ARG A 5 32.26 14.34 47.02
C ARG A 5 33.18 14.37 45.79
N ASN A 6 33.09 13.33 44.96
CA ASN A 6 33.79 13.26 43.67
C ASN A 6 33.07 14.15 42.64
N ASN A 7 33.17 15.48 42.82
CA ASN A 7 32.61 16.49 41.90
C ASN A 7 33.53 16.70 40.68
N ARG A 8 33.87 15.63 39.95
CA ARG A 8 34.49 15.79 38.63
C ARG A 8 33.39 16.23 37.67
N GLY A 9 33.36 17.52 37.34
CA GLY A 9 32.49 18.06 36.30
C GLY A 9 32.85 17.48 34.95
N PHE A 10 31.84 17.26 34.11
CA PHE A 10 32.00 16.82 32.73
C PHE A 10 32.71 17.91 31.93
N THR A 11 33.69 17.53 31.10
CA THR A 11 34.42 18.51 30.29
C THR A 11 33.61 18.92 29.07
N PHE A 12 33.81 20.15 28.60
CA PHE A 12 33.18 20.61 27.34
C PHE A 12 33.57 19.71 26.17
N ILE A 13 34.80 19.19 26.15
CA ILE A 13 35.28 18.33 25.08
C ILE A 13 34.60 16.96 25.09
N GLU A 14 34.31 16.38 26.26
CA GLU A 14 33.55 15.13 26.33
C GLU A 14 32.12 15.32 25.80
N LEU A 15 31.47 16.44 26.12
CA LEU A 15 30.13 16.72 25.58
C LEU A 15 30.18 16.93 24.07
N LEU A 16 31.17 17.67 23.60
CA LEU A 16 31.36 17.96 22.19
C LEU A 16 31.62 16.69 21.38
N MET A 17 32.49 15.80 21.86
CA MET A 17 32.78 14.52 21.19
C MET A 17 31.53 13.65 21.07
N VAL A 18 30.71 13.60 22.11
CA VAL A 18 29.45 12.83 22.10
C VAL A 18 28.49 13.38 21.05
N ILE A 19 28.31 14.70 20.97
CA ILE A 19 27.41 15.31 19.98
C ILE A 19 27.92 15.10 18.55
N ILE A 20 29.25 15.15 18.33
CA ILE A 20 29.85 14.87 17.02
C ILE A 20 29.56 13.43 16.59
N VAL A 21 29.78 12.46 17.48
CA VAL A 21 29.52 11.05 17.19
C VAL A 21 28.02 10.81 16.96
N LEU A 22 27.14 11.39 17.78
CA LEU A 22 25.70 11.31 17.60
C LEU A 22 25.25 11.95 16.28
N GLY A 23 25.88 13.03 15.84
CA GLY A 23 25.60 13.68 14.55
C GLY A 23 25.89 12.77 13.36
N ILE A 24 27.03 12.06 13.38
CA ILE A 24 27.40 11.11 12.33
C ILE A 24 26.41 9.94 12.28
N LEU A 25 26.05 9.40 13.44
CA LEU A 25 25.08 8.30 13.52
C LEU A 25 23.68 8.73 13.06
N ALA A 26 23.22 9.92 13.45
CA ALA A 26 21.92 10.45 13.08
C ALA A 26 21.79 10.63 11.56
N GLN A 27 22.84 11.08 10.87
CA GLN A 27 22.82 11.26 9.42
C GLN A 27 22.57 9.95 8.67
N MET A 28 23.29 8.87 9.02
CA MET A 28 23.08 7.56 8.40
C MET A 28 21.68 7.02 8.70
N ALA A 29 21.28 7.09 9.98
CA ALA A 29 19.96 6.63 10.41
C ALA A 29 18.82 7.37 9.70
N PHE A 30 18.98 8.67 9.43
CA PHE A 30 17.97 9.46 8.73
C PHE A 30 17.75 8.96 7.30
N THR A 31 18.81 8.79 6.52
CA THR A 31 18.68 8.31 5.13
C THR A 31 18.07 6.91 5.06
N PHE A 32 18.45 6.01 5.97
CA PHE A 32 17.89 4.67 6.07
C PHE A 32 16.40 4.70 6.48
N ALA A 33 16.03 5.57 7.43
CA ALA A 33 14.65 5.70 7.88
C ALA A 33 13.70 6.14 6.75
N LEU A 34 14.15 7.02 5.85
CA LEU A 34 13.37 7.44 4.69
C LEU A 34 13.11 6.28 3.71
N ASP A 35 14.15 5.50 3.39
CA ASP A 35 14.01 4.32 2.51
C ASP A 35 13.14 3.22 3.12
N LEU A 36 13.22 3.00 4.43
CA LEU A 36 12.30 2.09 5.12
C LEU A 36 10.85 2.57 5.05
N GLN A 37 10.62 3.88 5.17
CA GLN A 37 9.28 4.44 5.11
C GLN A 37 8.65 4.27 3.72
N THR A 38 9.41 4.53 2.64
CA THR A 38 8.91 4.35 1.27
C THR A 38 8.59 2.89 0.97
N ARG A 39 9.46 1.96 1.38
CA ARG A 39 9.22 0.51 1.23
C ARG A 39 8.04 0.02 2.07
N SER A 40 7.88 0.54 3.29
CA SER A 40 6.72 0.23 4.13
C SER A 40 5.42 0.66 3.44
N SER A 41 5.42 1.82 2.80
CA SER A 41 4.30 2.31 2.00
C SER A 41 3.98 1.40 0.81
N ASP A 42 4.99 0.89 0.11
CA ASP A 42 4.79 -0.09 -0.97
C ASP A 42 4.17 -1.40 -0.43
N ILE A 43 4.64 -1.88 0.72
CA ILE A 43 4.10 -3.07 1.37
C ILE A 43 2.62 -2.88 1.74
N MET A 44 2.22 -1.68 2.17
CA MET A 44 0.81 -1.37 2.43
C MET A 44 -0.04 -1.52 1.16
N ALA A 45 0.41 -0.98 0.02
CA ALA A 45 -0.30 -1.15 -1.26
C ALA A 45 -0.39 -2.62 -1.70
N ILE A 46 0.68 -3.40 -1.50
CA ILE A 46 0.67 -4.84 -1.79
C ILE A 46 -0.33 -5.58 -0.87
N SER A 47 -0.33 -5.25 0.42
CA SER A 47 -1.22 -5.87 1.40
C SER A 47 -2.69 -5.58 1.08
N ASP A 48 -3.02 -4.33 0.77
CA ASP A 48 -4.36 -3.95 0.35
C ASP A 48 -4.78 -4.67 -0.93
N GLY A 49 -3.89 -4.77 -1.92
CA GLY A 49 -4.19 -5.49 -3.17
C GLY A 49 -4.46 -6.98 -2.95
N ARG A 50 -3.74 -7.61 -2.01
CA ARG A 50 -3.98 -9.01 -1.61
C ARG A 50 -5.30 -9.21 -0.88
N ASN A 51 -5.65 -8.27 -0.01
CA ASN A 51 -6.93 -8.32 0.69
C ASN A 51 -8.09 -8.05 -0.28
N LEU A 52 -7.91 -7.09 -1.20
CA LEU A 52 -8.88 -6.75 -2.24
C LEU A 52 -9.14 -7.93 -3.19
N ILE A 53 -8.10 -8.56 -3.75
CA ILE A 53 -8.28 -9.72 -4.63
C ILE A 53 -8.93 -10.91 -3.91
N THR A 54 -8.71 -11.04 -2.60
CA THR A 54 -9.40 -12.06 -1.78
C THR A 54 -10.90 -11.74 -1.69
N ALA A 55 -11.27 -10.49 -1.38
CA ALA A 55 -12.67 -10.07 -1.36
C ALA A 55 -13.35 -10.19 -2.74
N VAL A 56 -12.64 -9.83 -3.81
CA VAL A 56 -13.13 -9.99 -5.20
C VAL A 56 -13.39 -11.46 -5.51
N ARG A 57 -12.48 -12.36 -5.13
CA ARG A 57 -12.66 -13.81 -5.32
C ARG A 57 -13.85 -14.33 -4.53
N ASP A 58 -14.04 -13.88 -3.30
CA ASP A 58 -15.20 -14.27 -2.49
C ASP A 58 -16.51 -13.86 -3.17
N ASN A 59 -16.55 -12.67 -3.79
CA ASN A 59 -17.71 -12.22 -4.57
C ASN A 59 -17.93 -13.02 -5.84
N PHE A 60 -16.86 -13.41 -6.55
CA PHE A 60 -16.96 -14.28 -7.73
C PHE A 60 -17.57 -15.64 -7.36
N VAL A 61 -17.07 -16.27 -6.29
CA VAL A 61 -17.59 -17.57 -5.81
C VAL A 61 -19.04 -17.45 -5.31
N SER A 62 -19.37 -16.32 -4.67
CA SER A 62 -20.71 -16.05 -4.16
C SER A 62 -21.69 -15.57 -5.22
N LEU A 63 -21.22 -15.39 -6.47
CA LEU A 63 -22.00 -14.85 -7.59
C LEU A 63 -22.65 -13.51 -7.25
N GLU A 64 -21.95 -12.67 -6.48
CA GLU A 64 -22.39 -11.31 -6.23
C GLU A 64 -22.18 -10.44 -7.46
N ASN A 65 -23.14 -9.57 -7.77
CA ASN A 65 -23.04 -8.70 -8.93
C ASN A 65 -22.31 -7.41 -8.55
N VAL A 66 -21.03 -7.20 -8.86
CA VAL A 66 -20.23 -6.03 -8.42
C VAL A 66 -19.39 -5.42 -9.53
N VAL A 67 -19.39 -4.08 -9.66
CA VAL A 67 -18.46 -3.35 -10.53
C VAL A 67 -17.30 -2.84 -9.71
N TYR A 68 -16.07 -3.22 -10.08
CA TYR A 68 -14.84 -2.81 -9.42
C TYR A 68 -14.13 -1.64 -10.11
N ALA A 69 -14.60 -1.22 -11.28
CA ALA A 69 -14.05 -0.09 -12.02
C ALA A 69 -13.83 1.13 -11.10
N HIS A 70 -12.60 1.62 -11.05
CA HIS A 70 -12.20 2.66 -10.09
C HIS A 70 -10.96 3.39 -10.58
N ASN A 71 -10.95 4.71 -10.47
CA ASN A 71 -9.79 5.54 -10.75
C ASN A 71 -9.15 6.05 -9.47
N PRO A 72 -7.85 6.38 -9.49
CA PRO A 72 -7.13 6.88 -8.31
C PRO A 72 -7.71 8.15 -7.66
N GLY A 73 -8.61 8.87 -8.35
CA GLY A 73 -9.28 10.07 -7.86
C GLY A 73 -10.65 9.82 -7.21
N ASP A 74 -11.19 8.60 -7.30
CA ASP A 74 -12.57 8.29 -6.91
C ASP A 74 -12.72 8.06 -5.39
N GLY A 75 -11.60 7.97 -4.66
CA GLY A 75 -11.56 7.79 -3.20
C GLY A 75 -10.96 6.44 -2.78
N PRO A 76 -11.12 6.04 -1.51
CA PRO A 76 -10.57 4.77 -1.02
C PRO A 76 -11.53 3.58 -1.18
N GLU A 77 -12.81 3.82 -1.50
CA GLU A 77 -13.84 2.78 -1.52
C GLU A 77 -13.93 2.10 -2.89
N ILE A 78 -13.92 0.77 -2.89
CA ILE A 78 -13.97 -0.09 -4.09
C ILE A 78 -15.25 -0.91 -4.07
N GLY A 79 -15.87 -1.11 -5.25
CA GLY A 79 -17.06 -1.95 -5.38
C GLY A 79 -18.32 -1.30 -4.83
N THR A 80 -18.48 0.01 -4.97
CA THR A 80 -19.61 0.78 -4.41
C THR A 80 -20.89 0.69 -5.24
N VAL A 81 -20.84 0.10 -6.43
CA VAL A 81 -21.99 -0.05 -7.32
C VAL A 81 -22.07 -1.46 -7.90
N ASP A 82 -23.26 -1.83 -8.37
CA ASP A 82 -23.54 -3.04 -9.13
C ASP A 82 -23.48 -2.81 -10.64
N THR A 83 -23.56 -3.89 -11.43
CA THR A 83 -23.58 -3.83 -12.91
C THR A 83 -24.85 -3.15 -13.44
N GLY A 84 -25.87 -2.97 -12.61
CA GLY A 84 -27.04 -2.11 -12.87
C GLY A 84 -26.85 -0.65 -12.44
N ALA A 85 -25.66 -0.26 -11.99
CA ALA A 85 -25.31 1.04 -11.41
C ALA A 85 -26.08 1.42 -10.12
N ASN A 86 -26.64 0.46 -9.39
CA ASN A 86 -27.25 0.71 -8.09
C ASN A 86 -26.18 0.81 -7.00
N PRO A 87 -26.28 1.76 -6.07
CA PRO A 87 -25.35 1.87 -4.95
C PRO A 87 -25.40 0.67 -4.01
N ARG A 88 -24.24 0.31 -3.45
CA ARG A 88 -24.08 -0.73 -2.44
C ARG A 88 -22.99 -0.39 -1.42
N PRO A 89 -22.90 -1.12 -0.29
CA PRO A 89 -21.75 -1.03 0.59
C PRO A 89 -20.46 -1.36 -0.17
N PRO A 90 -19.35 -0.66 0.09
CA PRO A 90 -18.07 -0.95 -0.55
C PRO A 90 -17.60 -2.35 -0.18
N VAL A 91 -17.09 -3.07 -1.18
CA VAL A 91 -16.47 -4.39 -0.99
C VAL A 91 -15.18 -4.27 -0.20
N PHE A 92 -14.43 -3.20 -0.43
CA PHE A 92 -13.17 -2.96 0.23
C PHE A 92 -12.90 -1.46 0.37
N THR A 93 -12.23 -1.08 1.44
CA THR A 93 -11.74 0.28 1.65
C THR A 93 -10.22 0.24 1.72
N LEU A 94 -9.57 0.94 0.78
CA LEU A 94 -8.13 1.09 0.72
C LEU A 94 -7.59 1.82 1.96
N SER A 95 -6.40 1.41 2.38
CA SER A 95 -5.63 2.08 3.42
C SER A 95 -5.29 3.52 3.02
N PRO A 96 -5.13 4.43 4.00
CA PRO A 96 -4.80 5.82 3.70
C PRO A 96 -3.53 5.96 2.85
N GLY A 97 -3.64 6.66 1.73
CA GLY A 97 -2.51 6.91 0.82
C GLY A 97 -2.29 5.81 -0.23
N VAL A 98 -2.98 4.68 -0.13
CA VAL A 98 -3.07 3.69 -1.22
C VAL A 98 -4.07 4.20 -2.26
N ARG A 99 -3.72 4.03 -3.53
CA ARG A 99 -4.58 4.35 -4.67
C ARG A 99 -4.67 3.14 -5.57
N ALA A 100 -5.85 2.89 -6.10
CA ALA A 100 -6.09 1.85 -7.09
C ALA A 100 -6.47 2.46 -8.44
N LYS A 101 -6.00 1.86 -9.52
CA LYS A 101 -6.53 2.03 -10.86
C LYS A 101 -7.04 0.67 -11.31
N ILE A 102 -8.35 0.53 -11.40
CA ILE A 102 -9.03 -0.70 -11.76
C ILE A 102 -9.66 -0.51 -13.13
N THR A 103 -9.48 -1.49 -14.01
CA THR A 103 -9.91 -1.39 -15.41
C THR A 103 -11.45 -1.36 -15.48
N ALA A 104 -12.01 -0.69 -16.48
CA ALA A 104 -13.45 -0.40 -16.56
C ALA A 104 -14.34 -1.64 -16.75
N ASP A 105 -13.76 -2.71 -17.28
CA ASP A 105 -14.33 -4.05 -17.48
C ASP A 105 -14.22 -4.94 -16.23
N SER A 106 -13.59 -4.46 -15.15
CA SER A 106 -13.45 -5.24 -13.93
C SER A 106 -14.77 -5.31 -13.18
N GLU A 107 -15.47 -6.42 -13.30
CA GLU A 107 -16.72 -6.71 -12.63
C GLU A 107 -16.90 -8.20 -12.29
N SER A 108 -17.76 -8.44 -11.33
CA SER A 108 -18.39 -9.72 -11.05
C SER A 108 -19.83 -9.62 -11.57
N PRO A 109 -20.19 -10.24 -12.71
CA PRO A 109 -21.54 -10.09 -13.27
C PRO A 109 -22.63 -10.85 -12.50
N GLY A 110 -22.24 -11.66 -11.50
CA GLY A 110 -23.15 -12.57 -10.79
C GLY A 110 -23.51 -13.82 -11.59
N THR A 111 -22.80 -14.07 -12.69
CA THR A 111 -22.84 -15.29 -13.48
C THR A 111 -21.55 -16.08 -13.27
N PRO A 112 -21.61 -17.43 -13.24
CA PRO A 112 -20.40 -18.23 -13.08
C PRO A 112 -19.43 -18.04 -14.25
N GLN A 113 -18.13 -17.98 -13.95
CA GLN A 113 -17.03 -18.04 -14.94
C GLN A 113 -16.93 -16.81 -15.86
N ASP A 114 -17.47 -15.68 -15.45
CA ASP A 114 -17.48 -14.43 -16.22
C ASP A 114 -16.93 -13.24 -15.38
N GLY A 115 -16.38 -13.53 -14.20
CA GLY A 115 -15.75 -12.54 -13.34
C GLY A 115 -14.38 -12.09 -13.87
N TYR A 116 -14.21 -10.78 -14.03
CA TYR A 116 -12.94 -10.17 -14.42
C TYR A 116 -12.51 -9.09 -13.43
N PHE A 117 -11.21 -9.07 -13.11
CA PHE A 117 -10.63 -8.06 -12.23
C PHE A 117 -9.18 -7.79 -12.61
N ASN A 118 -8.89 -6.53 -12.91
CA ASN A 118 -7.55 -6.06 -13.23
C ASN A 118 -7.30 -4.72 -12.56
N ALA A 119 -6.45 -4.75 -11.53
CA ALA A 119 -6.14 -3.60 -10.70
C ALA A 119 -4.65 -3.33 -10.60
N ARG A 120 -4.29 -2.06 -10.65
CA ARG A 120 -2.95 -1.55 -10.34
C ARG A 120 -3.02 -0.72 -9.08
N LEU A 121 -2.33 -1.15 -8.04
CA LEU A 121 -2.28 -0.43 -6.78
C LEU A 121 -0.90 0.18 -6.55
N TYR A 122 -0.87 1.37 -5.97
CA TYR A 122 0.37 2.05 -5.58
C TYR A 122 0.11 2.92 -4.35
N HIS A 123 1.19 3.28 -3.64
CA HIS A 123 1.11 4.22 -2.54
C HIS A 123 1.67 5.59 -2.94
N ILE A 124 1.03 6.69 -2.53
CA ILE A 124 1.46 8.06 -2.90
C ILE A 124 2.84 8.46 -2.34
N LYS A 125 3.26 7.81 -1.26
CA LYS A 125 4.62 7.90 -0.66
C LYS A 125 5.48 6.67 -0.95
N GLY A 126 5.01 5.80 -1.84
CA GLY A 126 5.75 4.63 -2.28
C GLY A 126 6.97 4.99 -3.10
N THR A 127 7.71 3.96 -3.50
CA THR A 127 8.91 4.11 -4.34
C THR A 127 8.56 4.80 -5.66
N ASP A 128 9.40 5.76 -6.06
CA ASP A 128 9.25 6.46 -7.34
C ASP A 128 9.62 5.53 -8.50
N ASP A 129 8.78 5.50 -9.53
CA ASP A 129 9.03 4.76 -10.76
C ASP A 129 8.52 5.57 -11.96
N SER A 130 9.47 6.10 -12.72
CA SER A 130 9.20 6.97 -13.88
C SER A 130 8.60 6.25 -15.09
N VAL A 131 8.60 4.90 -15.09
CA VAL A 131 8.02 4.11 -16.18
C VAL A 131 6.50 4.05 -16.07
N ASN A 132 5.96 4.09 -14.85
CA ASN A 132 4.54 3.97 -14.61
C ASN A 132 3.83 5.33 -14.71
N PRO A 133 2.59 5.37 -15.19
CA PRO A 133 1.84 6.61 -15.35
C PRO A 133 1.52 7.32 -14.02
N SER A 134 1.49 6.60 -12.90
CA SER A 134 1.38 7.21 -11.57
C SER A 134 2.67 7.89 -11.08
N GLY A 135 3.81 7.65 -11.74
CA GLY A 135 5.13 8.04 -11.26
C GLY A 135 5.61 7.23 -10.04
N LYS A 136 4.84 6.21 -9.64
CA LYS A 136 5.11 5.36 -8.48
C LYS A 136 5.23 3.90 -8.90
N ARG A 137 5.83 3.08 -8.05
CA ARG A 137 5.85 1.64 -8.23
C ARG A 137 4.42 1.09 -8.14
N GLU A 138 3.91 0.60 -9.27
CA GLU A 138 2.59 -0.01 -9.38
C GLU A 138 2.69 -1.53 -9.22
N PHE A 139 1.71 -2.10 -8.53
CA PHE A 139 1.57 -3.54 -8.33
C PHE A 139 0.31 -4.02 -9.03
N LEU A 140 0.48 -4.92 -10.00
CA LEU A 140 -0.60 -5.47 -10.80
C LEU A 140 -1.21 -6.70 -10.13
N PHE A 141 -2.53 -6.70 -10.02
CA PHE A 141 -3.34 -7.81 -9.52
C PHE A 141 -4.36 -8.16 -10.60
N VAL A 142 -4.39 -9.44 -10.99
CA VAL A 142 -5.32 -9.93 -12.01
C VAL A 142 -6.02 -11.17 -11.49
N ALA A 143 -7.34 -11.20 -11.61
CA ALA A 143 -8.18 -12.36 -11.44
C ALA A 143 -9.16 -12.43 -12.61
N ASP A 144 -9.16 -13.54 -13.31
CA ASP A 144 -9.95 -13.77 -14.51
C ASP A 144 -10.51 -15.19 -14.44
N GLU A 145 -11.82 -15.31 -14.31
CA GLU A 145 -12.48 -16.61 -14.21
C GLU A 145 -12.67 -17.29 -15.58
N GLU A 146 -12.81 -16.52 -16.66
CA GLU A 146 -13.00 -17.06 -18.01
C GLU A 146 -11.76 -17.81 -18.48
N PHE A 147 -10.59 -17.21 -18.27
CA PHE A 147 -9.30 -17.81 -18.63
C PHE A 147 -8.61 -18.55 -17.47
N ASN A 148 -9.23 -18.57 -16.28
CA ASN A 148 -8.68 -19.14 -15.05
C ASN A 148 -7.26 -18.61 -14.73
N VAL A 149 -7.07 -17.29 -14.88
CA VAL A 149 -5.79 -16.62 -14.64
C VAL A 149 -5.84 -15.87 -13.32
N TYR A 150 -4.88 -16.17 -12.43
CA TYR A 150 -4.68 -15.44 -11.19
C TYR A 150 -3.22 -15.02 -11.08
N SER A 151 -2.98 -13.71 -11.12
CA SER A 151 -1.63 -13.14 -11.02
C SER A 151 -1.54 -12.21 -9.83
N LEU A 152 -0.54 -12.46 -8.99
CA LEU A 152 -0.14 -11.61 -7.89
C LEU A 152 1.24 -11.02 -8.21
N PRO A 153 1.53 -9.79 -7.75
CA PRO A 153 2.84 -9.19 -7.97
C PRO A 153 3.93 -10.03 -7.30
N THR A 154 4.96 -10.36 -8.07
CA THR A 154 6.21 -10.94 -7.56
C THR A 154 7.09 -9.82 -6.99
N PHE A 155 7.73 -10.09 -5.84
CA PHE A 155 8.50 -9.10 -5.07
C PHE A 155 9.73 -8.54 -5.79
#